data_AF-A0A3R6RDP3-F1
#
_entry.id   AF-A0A3R6RDP3-F1
#
_cell.length_a   1.000
_cell.length_b   1.000
_cell.length_c   1.000
_cell.angle_alpha   90.00
_cell.angle_beta   90.00
_cell.angle_gamma   90.00
#
_symmetry.space_group_name_H-M   'P 1'
#
loop_
_entity.id
_entity.type
_entity.pdbx_description
1 polymer ?
#
loop_
_entity_poly.entity_id
_entity_poly.type
_entity_poly.pdbx_seq_one_letter_code
_entity_poly.pdbx_strand_id
1 'polypeptide(L)' 'MSDNRIIECMERAQYLLGNLMAVKPGEEVLIVVDPQTDERMIQAMAAAALNCGAEYGVYMMPIRGKDKATIFPKSLEL' A
#
# COMPACT_ATOMS: atom_id res chain seq x y z
N MET A 1 9.02 14.32 -21.39
CA MET A 1 8.45 12.97 -21.50
C MET A 1 7.68 12.72 -20.23
N SER A 2 6.36 12.55 -20.32
CA SER A 2 5.55 12.03 -19.21
C SER A 2 6.26 10.80 -18.66
N ASP A 3 6.44 10.70 -17.35
CA ASP A 3 7.21 9.60 -16.74
C ASP A 3 6.42 8.30 -16.97
N ASN A 4 6.70 7.59 -18.07
CA ASN A 4 5.98 6.40 -18.53
C ASN A 4 5.85 5.32 -17.44
N ARG A 5 6.75 5.36 -16.46
CA ARG A 5 6.71 4.53 -15.25
C ARG A 5 5.40 4.69 -14.47
N ILE A 6 4.84 5.90 -14.39
CA ILE A 6 3.60 6.17 -13.64
C ILE A 6 2.41 5.50 -14.31
N ILE A 7 2.30 5.60 -15.64
CA ILE A 7 1.23 4.98 -16.42
C ILE A 7 1.27 3.46 -16.24
N GLU A 8 2.46 2.88 -16.33
CA GLU A 8 2.67 1.46 -16.15
C GLU A 8 2.35 0.99 -14.72
N CYS A 9 2.66 1.78 -13.70
CA CYS A 9 2.32 1.47 -12.31
C CYS A 9 0.80 1.38 -12.09
N MET A 10 0.03 2.30 -12.69
CA MET A 10 -1.43 2.30 -12.58
C MET A 10 -2.07 1.10 -13.29
N GLU A 11 -1.65 0.79 -14.52
CA GLU A 11 -2.17 -0.36 -15.26
C GLU A 11 -1.87 -1.67 -14.53
N ARG A 12 -0.66 -1.82 -13.98
CA ARG A 12 -0.27 -3.01 -13.22
C ARG A 12 -1.02 -3.13 -11.90
N ALA A 13 -1.23 -2.03 -11.18
CA ALA A 13 -2.00 -2.03 -9.94
C ALA A 13 -3.46 -2.44 -10.20
N GLN A 14 -4.08 -1.92 -11.26
CA GLN A 14 -5.42 -2.29 -11.65
C GLN A 14 -5.51 -3.77 -12.05
N TYR A 15 -4.52 -4.27 -12.79
CA TYR A 15 -4.48 -5.67 -13.16
C TYR A 15 -4.34 -6.59 -11.94
N LEU A 16 -3.50 -6.23 -10.97
CA LEU A 16 -3.31 -7.01 -9.74
C LEU A 16 -4.58 -7.05 -8.88
N LEU A 17 -5.16 -5.89 -8.58
CA LEU A 17 -6.31 -5.80 -7.67
C LEU A 17 -7.63 -6.16 -8.36
N GLY A 18 -7.86 -5.64 -9.55
CA GLY A 18 -9.12 -5.85 -10.28
C GLY A 18 -9.21 -7.20 -10.98
N ASN A 19 -8.12 -7.70 -11.59
CA ASN A 19 -8.18 -8.93 -12.38
C ASN A 19 -7.69 -10.16 -11.62
N LEU A 20 -6.53 -10.08 -10.97
CA LEU A 20 -5.93 -11.25 -10.32
C LEU A 20 -6.52 -11.52 -8.94
N MET A 21 -6.67 -10.48 -8.12
CA MET A 21 -7.31 -10.59 -6.80
C MET A 21 -8.84 -10.50 -6.88
N ALA A 22 -9.37 -10.00 -8.00
CA ALA A 22 -10.80 -9.88 -8.26
C ALA A 22 -11.57 -9.19 -7.13
N VAL A 23 -10.98 -8.11 -6.60
CA VAL A 23 -11.52 -7.33 -5.50
C VAL A 23 -12.91 -6.80 -5.86
N LYS A 24 -13.86 -6.98 -4.95
CA LYS A 24 -15.26 -6.56 -5.14
C LYS A 24 -15.57 -5.28 -4.36
N PRO A 25 -16.59 -4.52 -4.80
CA PRO A 25 -17.07 -3.38 -4.04
C PRO A 25 -17.50 -3.78 -2.62
N GLY A 26 -17.07 -3.01 -1.63
CA GLY A 26 -17.34 -3.26 -0.21
C GLY A 26 -16.40 -4.24 0.48
N GLU A 27 -15.39 -4.78 -0.21
CA GLU A 27 -14.29 -5.52 0.42
C GLU A 27 -13.23 -4.57 1.01
N GLU A 28 -12.41 -5.08 1.92
CA GLU A 28 -11.31 -4.33 2.54
C GLU A 28 -9.96 -4.85 2.02
N VAL A 29 -9.12 -3.94 1.52
CA VAL A 29 -7.80 -4.23 0.95
C VAL A 29 -6.71 -3.68 1.86
N LEU A 30 -5.91 -4.60 2.42
CA LEU A 30 -4.74 -4.24 3.22
C LEU A 30 -3.49 -4.17 2.33
N ILE A 31 -2.98 -2.96 2.10
CA ILE A 31 -1.75 -2.72 1.33
C ILE A 31 -0.58 -2.62 2.30
N VAL A 32 0.28 -3.64 2.34
CA VAL A 32 1.48 -3.64 3.19
C VAL A 32 2.73 -3.39 2.34
N VAL A 33 3.51 -2.37 2.71
CA VAL A 33 4.64 -1.88 1.89
C VAL A 33 5.94 -1.84 2.69
N ASP A 34 7.07 -2.16 2.03
CA ASP A 34 8.39 -1.94 2.62
C ASP A 34 8.77 -0.45 2.55
N PRO A 35 9.54 0.10 3.50
CA PRO A 35 9.99 1.49 3.48
C PRO A 35 10.79 1.93 2.25
N GLN A 36 11.37 0.99 1.49
CA GLN A 36 12.09 1.27 0.25
C GLN A 36 11.19 1.30 -0.99
N THR A 37 9.90 0.99 -0.83
CA THR A 37 8.93 0.99 -1.93
C THR A 37 8.68 2.42 -2.39
N ASP A 38 8.75 2.66 -3.69
CA ASP A 38 8.43 3.95 -4.28
C ASP A 38 6.98 4.35 -3.97
N GLU A 39 6.78 5.55 -3.42
CA GLU A 39 5.46 6.08 -3.06
C GLU A 39 4.47 6.03 -4.23
N ARG A 40 4.94 6.18 -5.47
CA ARG A 40 4.08 6.12 -6.66
C ARG A 40 3.40 4.78 -6.83
N MET A 41 4.07 3.68 -6.46
CA MET A 41 3.46 2.35 -6.45
C MET A 41 2.40 2.22 -5.37
N ILE A 42 2.65 2.80 -4.19
CA ILE A 42 1.71 2.82 -3.08
C ILE A 42 0.42 3.55 -3.49
N GLN A 43 0.57 4.74 -4.09
CA GLN A 43 -0.54 5.54 -4.57
C GLN A 43 -1.31 4.84 -5.72
N ALA A 44 -0.60 4.18 -6.64
CA ALA A 44 -1.25 3.42 -7.71
C ALA A 44 -2.09 2.25 -7.18
N MET A 45 -1.59 1.53 -6.17
CA MET A 45 -2.34 0.44 -5.51
C MET A 45 -3.56 0.95 -4.75
N ALA A 46 -3.41 2.05 -4.01
CA ALA A 46 -4.54 2.69 -3.31
C ALA A 46 -5.62 3.16 -4.30
N ALA A 47 -5.22 3.79 -5.41
CA ALA A 47 -6.14 4.21 -6.45
C ALA A 47 -6.86 3.03 -7.12
N ALA A 48 -6.14 1.92 -7.39
CA ALA A 48 -6.75 0.72 -7.96
C ALA A 48 -7.75 0.06 -6.99
N ALA A 49 -7.44 0.00 -5.69
CA ALA A 49 -8.38 -0.50 -4.67
C ALA A 49 -9.65 0.35 -4.60
N LEU A 50 -9.48 1.68 -4.59
CA LEU A 50 -10.60 2.63 -4.63
C LEU A 50 -11.45 2.46 -5.89
N ASN A 51 -10.83 2.30 -7.06
CA ASN A 51 -11.53 2.06 -8.32
C ASN A 51 -12.33 0.76 -8.34
N CYS A 52 -11.89 -0.26 -7.59
CA CYS A 52 -12.64 -1.50 -7.41
C CYS A 52 -13.82 -1.35 -6.42
N GLY A 53 -13.98 -0.17 -5.81
CA GLY A 53 -15.01 0.09 -4.80
C GLY A 53 -14.70 -0.52 -3.44
N ALA A 54 -13.44 -0.88 -3.18
CA ALA A 54 -13.00 -1.42 -1.91
C ALA A 54 -12.54 -0.31 -0.96
N GLU A 55 -12.69 -0.55 0.33
CA GLU A 55 -11.98 0.21 1.36
C GLU A 55 -10.52 -0.25 1.40
N TYR A 56 -9.59 0.64 1.69
CA TYR A 56 -8.18 0.27 1.74
C TYR A 56 -7.46 0.90 2.92
N GLY A 57 -6.49 0.15 3.45
CA GLY A 57 -5.55 0.62 4.45
C GLY A 57 -4.13 0.42 3.97
N VAL A 58 -3.30 1.47 4.05
CA VAL A 58 -1.87 1.39 3.71
C VAL A 58 -1.05 1.31 4.98
N TYR A 59 -0.26 0.25 5.11
CA TYR A 59 0.58 -0.04 6.28
C TYR A 59 2.03 -0.20 5.85
N MET A 60 2.90 0.60 6.43
CA MET A 60 4.33 0.51 6.18
C MET A 60 4.98 -0.46 7.17
N MET A 61 5.73 -1.43 6.65
CA MET A 61 6.53 -2.32 7.47
C MET A 61 7.64 -1.53 8.18
N PRO A 62 8.06 -1.96 9.39
CA PRO A 62 9.22 -1.38 10.03
C PRO A 62 10.49 -1.70 9.23
N ILE A 63 11.42 -0.75 9.19
CA ILE A 63 12.72 -0.91 8.51
C ILE A 63 13.48 -2.08 9.14
N ARG A 64 13.71 -3.16 8.38
CA ARG A 64 14.59 -4.26 8.81
C ARG A 64 16.04 -3.84 8.59
N GLY A 65 16.77 -3.53 9.67
CA GLY A 65 18.21 -3.20 9.63
C GLY A 65 18.65 -1.87 10.26
N LYS A 66 17.74 -1.12 10.88
CA LYS A 66 18.06 -0.01 11.81
C LYS A 66 17.27 -0.21 13.11
N ASP A 67 17.85 0.09 14.28
CA ASP A 67 17.16 0.05 15.58
C ASP A 67 15.83 0.84 15.51
N LYS A 68 14.64 0.35 15.90
CA LYS A 68 14.13 -0.96 16.34
C LYS A 68 12.67 -1.02 15.89
N ALA A 69 12.22 -2.20 15.46
CA ALA A 69 10.83 -2.49 15.09
C ALA A 69 9.86 -2.73 16.28
N THR A 70 10.25 -2.47 17.54
CA THR A 70 9.42 -2.77 18.73
C THR A 70 10.03 -2.16 20.01
N ILE A 71 9.95 -0.85 20.18
CA ILE A 71 10.06 -0.24 21.51
C ILE A 71 8.85 0.66 21.71
N PHE A 72 7.94 0.25 22.59
CA PHE A 72 6.98 1.19 23.17
C PHE A 72 7.76 2.12 24.10
N PRO A 73 7.74 3.46 23.92
CA PRO A 73 8.20 4.36 24.97
C PRO A 73 7.30 4.14 26.20
N LYS A 74 7.91 3.77 27.33
CA LYS A 74 7.24 3.71 28.63
C LYS A 74 6.62 5.09 28.92
N SER A 75 5.31 5.11 29.20
CA SER A 75 4.69 5.71 30.40
C SER A 75 3.16 5.61 30.32
N LEU A 76 2.59 4.64 31.04
CA LEU A 76 1.31 4.86 31.74
C LEU A 76 1.71 4.89 33.21
N GLU A 77 2.08 6.07 33.69
CA GLU A 77 2.17 6.32 35.12
C GLU A 77 0.74 6.45 35.65
N LEU A 78 0.44 5.66 36.67
CA LEU A 78 -0.73 5.70 37.51
C LEU A 78 -0.27 6.15 38.89
#